data_AF-A0A4V1U9J8-F1
#
_entry.id   AF-A0A4V1U9J8-F1
#
_cell.length_a   1.000
_cell.length_b   1.000
_cell.length_c   1.000
_cell.angle_alpha   90.00
_cell.angle_beta   90.00
_cell.angle_gamma   90.00
#
_symmetry.space_group_name_H-M   'P 1'
#
loop_
_entity.id
_entity.type
_entity.pdbx_description
1 polymer ?
#
loop_
_entity_poly.entity_id
_entity_poly.type
_entity_poly.pdbx_seq_one_letter_code
_entity_poly.pdbx_strand_id
1 'polypeptide(L)'
;MTLHFTLAPGSHSDTTATSCTPIQWHGTTYTTSGDYDYISVSPAGCPDTVTLHFTLAPGAHSDTTATSCTPIQWHGQTYSTSGDYD
;
A
#
# COMPACT_ATOMS: atom_id res chain seq x y z
N MET A 1 -2.29 47.72 -28.47
CA MET A 1 -2.41 46.97 -27.20
C MET A 1 -2.13 45.52 -27.51
N THR A 2 -1.08 44.95 -26.92
CA THR A 2 -0.72 43.54 -27.06
C THR A 2 -0.77 42.90 -25.68
N LEU A 3 -1.53 41.81 -25.53
CA LEU A 3 -1.58 41.01 -24.33
C LEU A 3 -0.52 39.90 -24.45
N HIS A 4 0.40 39.84 -23.49
CA HIS A 4 1.25 38.68 -23.28
C HIS A 4 0.63 37.83 -22.17
N PHE A 5 0.18 36.63 -22.52
CA PHE A 5 -0.36 35.63 -21.61
C PHE A 5 0.62 34.45 -21.54
N THR A 6 0.97 34.02 -20.33
CA THR A 6 1.86 32.87 -20.11
C THR A 6 1.23 32.00 -19.04
N LEU A 7 0.84 30.79 -19.42
CA LEU A 7 0.36 29.77 -18.48
C LEU A 7 1.60 29.04 -17.94
N ALA A 8 1.85 29.10 -16.64
CA ALA A 8 2.90 28.31 -16.03
C ALA A 8 2.49 26.82 -15.99
N PRO A 9 3.40 25.88 -16.28
CA PRO A 9 3.08 24.47 -16.18
C PRO A 9 2.84 24.09 -14.72
N GLY A 10 1.85 23.22 -14.50
CA GLY A 10 1.68 22.55 -13.22
C GLY A 10 2.82 21.56 -12.94
N SER A 11 3.02 21.22 -11.67
CA SER A 11 4.02 20.25 -11.24
C SER A 11 3.41 18.84 -11.24
N HIS A 12 4.20 17.85 -11.63
CA HIS A 12 3.85 16.43 -11.43
C HIS A 12 4.89 15.79 -10.52
N SER A 13 4.43 14.97 -9.58
CA SER A 13 5.30 14.23 -8.66
C SER A 13 4.73 12.87 -8.31
N ASP A 14 5.62 11.92 -8.07
CA ASP A 14 5.27 10.54 -7.75
C ASP A 14 5.66 10.22 -6.30
N THR A 15 4.80 9.49 -5.61
CA THR A 15 5.02 8.98 -4.27
C THR A 15 4.76 7.48 -4.25
N THR A 16 5.64 6.70 -3.65
CA THR A 16 5.48 5.24 -3.52
C THR A 16 5.27 4.86 -2.06
N ALA A 17 4.29 4.01 -1.78
CA ALA A 17 4.03 3.52 -0.43
C ALA A 17 3.73 2.01 -0.44
N THR A 18 4.33 1.29 0.51
CA THR A 18 4.08 -0.14 0.73
C THR A 18 3.72 -0.37 2.19
N SER A 19 2.61 -1.06 2.45
CA SER A 19 2.12 -1.32 3.81
C SER A 19 1.39 -2.65 3.88
N CYS A 20 1.28 -3.23 5.07
CA CYS A 20 0.44 -4.40 5.36
C CYS A 20 -0.97 -4.00 5.85
N THR A 21 -1.18 -2.72 6.10
CA THR A 21 -2.46 -2.15 6.56
C THR A 21 -2.88 -0.98 5.66
N PRO A 22 -4.18 -0.64 5.62
CA PRO A 22 -4.65 0.55 4.93
C PRO A 22 -3.89 1.81 5.35
N ILE A 23 -3.70 2.72 4.41
CA ILE A 23 -3.00 4.00 4.63
C ILE A 23 -3.96 5.17 4.39
N GLN A 24 -3.66 6.31 4.99
CA GLN A 24 -4.37 7.56 4.74
C GLN A 24 -3.47 8.48 3.91
N TRP A 25 -3.97 8.96 2.77
CA TRP A 25 -3.24 9.85 1.86
C TRP A 25 -4.18 10.95 1.34
N HIS A 26 -3.73 12.21 1.45
CA HIS A 26 -4.54 13.43 1.20
C HIS A 26 -5.95 13.43 1.83
N GLY A 27 -6.12 12.77 2.99
CA GLY A 27 -7.40 12.67 3.69
C GLY A 27 -8.30 11.52 3.23
N THR A 28 -7.91 10.76 2.20
CA THR A 28 -8.59 9.56 1.73
C THR A 28 -7.91 8.30 2.26
N THR A 29 -8.70 7.31 2.66
CA THR A 29 -8.18 6.01 3.10
C THR A 29 -8.10 5.05 1.93
N TYR A 30 -6.92 4.47 1.72
CA TYR A 30 -6.66 3.49 0.66
C TYR A 30 -6.46 2.10 1.27
N THR A 31 -7.33 1.18 0.87
CA THR A 31 -7.38 -0.20 1.39
C THR A 31 -6.96 -1.24 0.35
N THR A 32 -6.59 -0.81 -0.85
CA THR A 32 -6.31 -1.70 -1.98
C THR A 32 -5.10 -1.18 -2.73
N SER A 33 -4.24 -2.08 -3.22
CA SER A 33 -3.11 -1.71 -4.08
C SER A 33 -3.61 -1.04 -5.36
N GLY A 34 -2.90 -0.03 -5.82
CA GLY A 34 -3.21 0.70 -7.05
C GLY A 34 -2.49 2.03 -7.15
N ASP A 35 -2.70 2.69 -8.29
CA ASP A 35 -2.20 4.02 -8.57
C ASP A 35 -3.32 5.04 -8.37
N TYR A 36 -3.04 6.10 -7.60
CA TYR A 36 -4.02 7.10 -7.22
C TYR A 36 -3.51 8.51 -7.49
N ASP A 37 -4.24 9.26 -8.31
CA ASP A 37 -3.89 10.65 -8.60
C ASP A 37 -4.62 11.61 -7.67
N TYR A 38 -3.89 12.60 -7.17
CA TYR A 38 -4.41 13.74 -6.43
C TYR A 38 -4.04 15.03 -7.16
N ILE A 39 -5.06 15.77 -7.59
CA ILE A 39 -4.88 17.06 -8.24
C ILE A 39 -5.15 18.15 -7.20
N SER A 40 -4.13 18.96 -6.94
CA SER A 40 -4.23 20.18 -6.15
C SER A 40 -4.03 21.39 -7.06
N VAL A 41 -4.60 22.54 -6.70
CA VAL A 41 -4.37 23.77 -7.45
C VAL A 41 -3.54 24.69 -6.57
N SER A 42 -2.34 25.04 -7.04
CA SER A 42 -1.50 26.00 -6.36
C SER A 42 -2.21 27.35 -6.19
N PRO A 43 -1.80 28.20 -5.25
CA PRO A 43 -2.35 29.56 -5.11
C PRO A 43 -2.21 30.42 -6.39
N ALA A 44 -1.29 30.05 -7.27
CA ALA A 44 -1.08 30.67 -8.58
C ALA A 44 -2.06 30.17 -9.67
N GLY A 45 -2.94 29.22 -9.36
CA GLY A 45 -3.92 28.65 -10.29
C GLY A 45 -3.38 27.54 -11.19
N CYS A 46 -2.17 27.05 -10.95
CA CYS A 46 -1.59 25.94 -11.71
C CYS A 46 -2.00 24.60 -11.08
N PRO A 47 -2.49 23.62 -11.86
CA PRO A 47 -2.85 22.31 -11.35
C PRO A 47 -1.60 21.45 -11.11
N ASP A 48 -1.32 21.11 -9.86
CA ASP A 48 -0.27 20.19 -9.46
C ASP A 48 -0.86 18.79 -9.25
N THR A 49 -0.28 17.78 -9.88
CA THR A 49 -0.71 16.38 -9.76
C THR A 49 0.32 15.60 -8.96
N VAL A 50 -0.15 14.87 -7.95
CA VAL A 50 0.65 13.90 -7.20
C VAL A 50 0.08 12.52 -7.47
N THR A 51 0.91 11.58 -7.90
CA THR A 51 0.52 10.18 -8.12
C THR A 51 1.04 9.33 -6.97
N LEU A 52 0.16 8.60 -6.29
CA LEU A 52 0.51 7.61 -5.28
C LEU A 52 0.48 6.21 -5.89
N HIS A 53 1.62 5.55 -5.90
CA HIS A 53 1.75 4.12 -6.17
C HIS A 53 1.66 3.35 -4.84
N PHE A 54 0.47 2.85 -4.51
CA PHE A 54 0.24 2.11 -3.27
C PHE A 54 0.26 0.60 -3.49
N THR A 55 1.07 -0.11 -2.70
CA THR A 55 1.09 -1.57 -2.64
C THR A 55 0.69 -2.03 -1.24
N LEU A 56 -0.49 -2.63 -1.13
CA LEU A 56 -0.90 -3.39 0.05
C LEU A 56 -0.31 -4.80 -0.05
N ALA A 57 0.73 -5.06 0.75
CA ALA A 57 1.34 -6.37 0.84
C ALA A 57 0.49 -7.25 1.77
N PRO A 58 0.10 -8.47 1.37
CA PRO A 58 -0.46 -9.44 2.31
C PRO A 58 0.59 -9.67 3.41
N GLY A 59 0.16 -9.61 4.67
CA GLY A 59 1.05 -9.89 5.80
C GLY A 59 1.77 -11.21 5.56
N ALA A 60 3.07 -11.27 5.87
CA ALA A 60 3.85 -12.49 5.68
C ALA A 60 3.29 -13.60 6.57
N HIS A 61 2.45 -14.47 6.02
CA HIS A 61 2.10 -15.73 6.67
C HIS A 61 3.26 -16.70 6.41
N SER A 62 3.86 -17.18 7.50
CA SER A 62 4.95 -18.15 7.43
C SER A 62 4.37 -19.51 7.76
N ASP A 63 3.95 -20.26 6.74
CA ASP A 63 3.50 -21.63 6.90
C ASP A 63 4.66 -22.51 7.36
N THR A 64 4.52 -23.20 8.49
CA THR A 64 5.49 -24.19 8.95
C THR A 64 4.92 -25.59 8.73
N THR A 65 5.50 -26.34 7.79
CA THR A 65 5.12 -27.75 7.59
C THR A 65 6.04 -28.66 8.40
N ALA A 66 5.45 -29.61 9.12
CA ALA A 66 6.17 -30.60 9.90
C ALA A 66 5.57 -32.00 9.66
N THR A 67 6.42 -32.94 9.25
CA THR A 67 6.05 -34.34 9.05
C THR A 67 6.79 -35.19 10.08
N SER A 68 6.06 -35.97 10.88
CA SER A 68 6.64 -36.86 11.88
C SER A 68 5.79 -38.12 12.02
N CYS A 69 6.42 -39.24 12.31
CA CYS A 69 5.75 -40.50 12.66
C CYS A 69 5.40 -40.59 14.15
N THR A 70 5.72 -39.55 14.92
CA THR A 70 5.44 -39.44 16.36
C THR A 70 4.84 -38.07 16.66
N PRO A 71 4.08 -37.90 17.76
CA PRO A 71 3.50 -36.61 18.12
C PRO A 71 4.58 -35.51 18.16
N ILE A 72 4.27 -34.36 17.57
CA ILE A 72 5.18 -33.21 17.51
C ILE A 72 4.78 -32.15 18.52
N GLN A 73 5.75 -31.41 19.03
CA GLN A 73 5.49 -30.25 19.88
C GLN A 73 5.71 -28.97 19.06
N TRP A 74 4.69 -28.13 18.96
CA TRP A 74 4.72 -26.86 18.24
C TRP A 74 4.08 -25.76 19.11
N HIS A 75 4.77 -24.63 19.28
CA HIS A 75 4.43 -23.55 20.24
C HIS A 75 4.03 -24.01 21.66
N GLY A 76 4.57 -25.12 22.14
CA GLY A 76 4.26 -25.68 23.46
C GLY A 76 3.01 -26.56 23.52
N GLN A 77 2.25 -26.69 22.43
CA GLN A 77 1.19 -27.69 22.28
C GLN A 77 1.72 -28.97 21.61
N THR A 78 1.15 -30.11 21.99
CA THR A 78 1.46 -31.42 21.40
C THR A 78 0.37 -31.79 20.39
N TYR A 79 0.78 -32.04 19.14
CA TYR A 79 -0.09 -32.44 18.05
C TYR A 79 0.14 -33.93 17.74
N SER A 80 -0.90 -34.73 17.94
CA SER A 80 -0.90 -36.20 17.73
C SER A 80 -1.75 -36.66 16.55
N THR A 81 -2.44 -35.73 15.89
CA THR A 81 -3.27 -35.96 14.72
C THR A 81 -2.80 -35.09 13.56
N SER A 82 -2.98 -35.57 12.34
CA SER A 82 -2.76 -34.76 11.13
C SER A 82 -3.85 -33.68 11.01
N GLY A 83 -3.45 -32.46 10.73
CA GLY A 83 -4.34 -31.32 10.48
C GLY A 83 -3.56 -30.03 10.24
N ASP A 84 -4.27 -29.01 9.82
CA ASP A 84 -3.76 -27.64 9.74
C ASP A 84 -4.06 -26.93 11.07
N TYR A 85 -3.06 -26.24 11.63
CA TYR A 85 -3.13 -25.61 12.95
C TYR A 85 -2.62 -24.17 12.86
N ASP A 86 -3.44 -23.22 13.33
CA ASP A 86 -3.13 -21.77 13.50
C ASP A 86 -2.70 -21.47 14.95
#